data_AF-A0A2W6SPM0-F1
#
_entry.id   AF-A0A2W6SPM0-F1
#
_cell.length_a   1.000
_cell.length_b   1.000
_cell.length_c   1.000
_cell.angle_alpha   90.00
_cell.angle_beta   90.00
_cell.angle_gamma   90.00
#
_symmetry.space_group_name_H-M   'P 1'
#
loop_
_entity.id
_entity.type
_entity.pdbx_description
1 polymer ?
#
loop_
_entity_poly.entity_id
_entity_poly.type
_entity_poly.pdbx_seq_one_letter_code
_entity_poly.pdbx_strand_id
1 'polypeptide(L)'
;MQVEAIRLTPTMGSRKLQLLAFIRAFYSVHGVGPTITEMANALSCARSRIQDAVRKLEREQLINRVPFKPRGITPISGHEEAIRKLQAIGYIVNPVEMMLEGPMPPLLDLDESGRLTIR
;
A
#
# COMPACT_ATOMS: atom_id res chain seq x y z
N MET A 1 -15.11 18.58 13.64
CA MET A 1 -14.90 18.48 12.19
C MET A 1 -15.90 17.50 11.63
N GLN A 2 -16.76 17.92 10.70
CA GLN A 2 -17.65 17.01 9.99
C GLN A 2 -16.82 16.22 8.98
N VAL A 3 -17.02 14.90 8.94
CA VAL A 3 -16.34 14.01 8.00
C VAL A 3 -17.40 13.55 7.01
N GLU A 4 -17.19 13.86 5.74
CA GLU A 4 -18.11 13.44 4.68
C GLU A 4 -17.98 11.94 4.40
N ALA A 5 -19.10 11.33 4.01
CA ALA A 5 -19.11 9.96 3.55
C ALA A 5 -18.31 9.82 2.24
N ILE A 6 -17.61 8.71 2.08
CA ILE A 6 -16.80 8.48 0.88
C ILE A 6 -17.68 8.23 -0.35
N ARG A 7 -17.30 8.81 -1.49
CA ARG A 7 -17.87 8.43 -2.79
C ARG A 7 -17.20 7.16 -3.30
N LEU A 8 -17.97 6.09 -3.43
CA LEU A 8 -17.48 4.79 -3.85
C LEU A 8 -17.13 4.78 -5.35
N THR A 9 -16.07 4.05 -5.68
CA THR A 9 -15.65 3.78 -7.07
C THR A 9 -15.38 2.29 -7.25
N PRO A 10 -15.34 1.76 -8.49
CA PRO A 10 -15.16 0.32 -8.73
C PRO A 10 -13.88 -0.27 -8.14
N THR A 11 -12.82 0.53 -7.98
CA THR A 11 -11.55 0.09 -7.36
C THR A 11 -11.66 -0.12 -5.85
N MET A 12 -12.77 0.31 -5.23
CA MET A 12 -13.04 0.19 -3.80
C MET A 12 -13.91 -1.03 -3.46
N GLY A 13 -13.70 -2.16 -4.15
CA GLY A 13 -14.50 -3.39 -4.04
C GLY A 13 -14.44 -4.09 -2.67
N SER A 14 -13.68 -3.58 -1.70
CA SER A 14 -13.69 -4.09 -0.33
C SER A 14 -13.54 -2.96 0.69
N ARG A 15 -13.94 -3.23 1.94
CA ARG A 15 -13.81 -2.28 3.05
C ARG A 15 -12.36 -1.81 3.26
N LYS A 16 -11.39 -2.70 3.04
CA LYS A 16 -9.96 -2.40 3.08
C LYS A 16 -9.59 -1.32 2.05
N LEU A 17 -10.05 -1.51 0.80
CA LEU A 17 -9.74 -0.59 -0.30
C LEU A 17 -10.48 0.75 -0.17
N GLN A 18 -11.72 0.72 0.33
CA GLN A 18 -12.46 1.92 0.73
C GLN A 18 -11.68 2.73 1.78
N LEU A 19 -11.17 2.05 2.80
CA LEU A 19 -10.42 2.67 3.88
C LEU A 19 -9.09 3.28 3.37
N LEU A 20 -8.36 2.55 2.52
CA LEU A 20 -7.13 3.05 1.92
C LEU A 20 -7.38 4.31 1.07
N ALA A 21 -8.44 4.29 0.25
CA ALA A 21 -8.79 5.44 -0.57
C ALA A 21 -9.16 6.65 0.29
N PHE A 22 -9.92 6.44 1.37
CA PHE A 22 -10.23 7.49 2.33
C PHE A 22 -8.97 8.07 2.98
N ILE A 23 -8.07 7.21 3.48
CA ILE A 23 -6.82 7.65 4.12
C ILE A 23 -5.99 8.52 3.17
N ARG A 24 -5.87 8.11 1.90
CA ARG A 24 -5.14 8.88 0.87
C ARG A 24 -5.79 10.24 0.62
N ALA A 25 -7.10 10.28 0.40
CA ALA A 25 -7.82 11.52 0.14
C ALA A 25 -7.81 12.47 1.34
N PHE A 26 -7.99 11.93 2.55
CA PHE A 26 -7.96 12.72 3.78
C PHE A 26 -6.56 13.32 3.99
N TYR A 27 -5.51 12.50 3.84
CA TYR A 27 -4.14 12.94 4.00
C TYR A 27 -3.73 13.99 2.96
N SER A 28 -4.15 13.85 1.69
CA SER A 28 -3.83 14.83 0.65
C SER A 28 -4.46 16.20 0.91
N VAL A 29 -5.65 16.24 1.53
CA VAL A 29 -6.35 17.49 1.84
C VAL A 29 -5.84 18.14 3.13
N HIS A 30 -5.55 17.33 4.15
CA HIS A 30 -5.28 17.84 5.50
C HIS A 30 -3.81 17.78 5.95
N GLY A 31 -2.95 17.06 5.21
CA GLY A 31 -1.53 16.85 5.58
C GLY A 31 -1.32 15.98 6.82
N VAL A 32 -2.39 15.45 7.41
CA VAL A 32 -2.35 14.63 8.63
C VAL A 32 -3.21 13.39 8.48
N GLY A 33 -2.86 12.34 9.22
CA GLY A 33 -3.61 11.09 9.22
C GLY A 33 -5.02 11.22 9.81
N PRO A 34 -6.02 10.49 9.28
CA PRO A 34 -7.31 10.40 9.92
C PRO A 34 -7.25 9.58 11.21
N THR A 35 -8.19 9.84 12.11
CA THR A 35 -8.44 9.06 13.32
C THR A 35 -9.36 7.88 13.03
N ILE A 36 -9.37 6.88 13.94
CA ILE A 36 -10.30 5.73 13.87
C ILE A 36 -11.77 6.19 13.81
N THR A 37 -12.13 7.25 14.54
CA THR A 37 -13.49 7.78 14.54
C THR A 37 -13.84 8.46 13.22
N GLU A 38 -12.92 9.25 12.64
CA GLU A 38 -13.12 9.88 11.33
C GLU A 38 -13.31 8.80 10.24
N MET A 39 -12.47 7.76 10.25
CA MET A 39 -12.59 6.61 9.34
C MET A 39 -13.90 5.83 9.53
N ALA A 40 -14.32 5.58 10.78
CA ALA A 40 -15.55 4.87 11.09
C ALA A 40 -16.79 5.64 10.61
N ASN A 41 -16.80 6.96 10.78
CA ASN A 41 -17.88 7.83 10.34
C ASN A 41 -17.94 7.89 8.81
N ALA A 42 -16.80 8.12 8.14
CA ALA A 42 -16.72 8.23 6.69
C ALA A 42 -17.20 6.97 5.94
N LEU A 43 -16.93 5.80 6.52
CA LEU A 43 -17.26 4.51 5.93
C LEU A 43 -18.54 3.89 6.53
N SER A 44 -19.21 4.58 7.46
CA SER A 44 -20.36 4.05 8.22
C SER A 44 -20.09 2.63 8.75
N CYS A 45 -19.02 2.49 9.53
CA CYS A 45 -18.53 1.19 10.01
C CYS A 45 -18.30 1.18 11.53
N ALA A 46 -18.41 0.00 12.14
CA ALA A 46 -17.95 -0.20 13.50
C ALA A 46 -16.43 0.07 13.62
N ARG A 47 -16.01 0.74 14.70
CA ARG A 47 -14.60 1.06 14.95
C ARG A 47 -13.71 -0.18 14.98
N SER A 48 -14.20 -1.31 15.49
CA SER A 48 -13.48 -2.59 15.50
C SER A 48 -13.12 -3.06 14.08
N ARG A 49 -14.08 -3.02 13.15
CA ARG A 49 -13.85 -3.34 11.73
C ARG A 49 -12.84 -2.41 11.07
N ILE A 50 -12.85 -1.11 11.43
CA ILE A 50 -11.83 -0.17 10.96
C ILE A 50 -10.46 -0.56 11.48
N GLN A 51 -10.33 -0.91 12.77
CA GLN A 51 -9.05 -1.34 13.35
C GLN A 51 -8.51 -2.60 12.66
N ASP A 52 -9.37 -3.58 12.37
CA ASP A 52 -8.96 -4.78 11.64
C ASP A 52 -8.50 -4.48 10.21
N ALA A 53 -9.20 -3.58 9.52
CA ALA A 53 -8.81 -3.12 8.21
C ALA A 53 -7.48 -2.33 8.24
N VAL A 54 -7.26 -1.48 9.25
CA VAL A 54 -5.98 -0.78 9.47
C VAL A 54 -4.84 -1.79 9.68
N ARG A 55 -5.01 -2.78 10.57
CA ARG A 55 -4.01 -3.83 10.80
C ARG A 55 -3.70 -4.60 9.51
N LYS A 56 -4.72 -4.83 8.67
CA LYS A 56 -4.54 -5.50 7.39
C LYS A 56 -3.77 -4.63 6.40
N LEU A 57 -4.08 -3.34 6.29
CA LEU A 57 -3.35 -2.40 5.44
C LEU A 57 -1.90 -2.23 5.90
N GLU A 58 -1.65 -2.19 7.21
CA GLU A 58 -0.31 -2.13 7.80
C GLU A 58 0.51 -3.38 7.47
N ARG A 59 -0.06 -4.57 7.69
CA ARG A 59 0.60 -5.84 7.34
C ARG A 59 0.89 -5.94 5.84
N GLU A 60 -0.03 -5.45 5.03
CA GLU A 60 0.14 -5.37 3.59
C GLU A 60 1.02 -4.19 3.17
N GLN A 61 1.62 -3.40 4.08
CA GLN A 61 2.49 -2.25 3.77
C GLN A 61 1.85 -1.22 2.82
N LEU A 62 0.57 -0.94 2.98
CA LEU A 62 -0.17 0.07 2.18
C LEU A 62 -0.35 1.39 2.93
N ILE A 63 -0.08 1.39 4.23
CA ILE A 63 -0.10 2.55 5.12
C ILE A 63 1.06 2.46 6.09
N ASN A 64 1.47 3.62 6.60
CA ASN A 64 2.31 3.74 7.77
C ASN A 64 1.43 3.90 9.02
N ARG A 65 1.78 3.21 10.09
CA ARG A 65 1.09 3.31 11.38
C ARG A 65 2.11 3.48 12.49
N VAL A 66 1.94 4.54 13.28
CA VAL A 66 2.67 4.75 14.53
C VAL A 66 1.72 4.48 15.70
N PRO A 67 1.89 3.37 16.44
CA PRO A 67 1.05 3.06 17.59
C PRO A 67 1.06 4.18 18.63
N PHE A 68 -0.09 4.39 19.28
CA PHE A 68 -0.27 5.38 20.36
C PHE A 68 -0.01 6.85 19.96
N LYS A 69 0.36 7.14 18.71
CA LYS A 69 0.52 8.48 18.20
C LYS A 69 -0.81 9.00 17.64
N PRO A 70 -1.33 10.13 18.11
CA PRO A 70 -2.47 10.79 17.48
C PRO A 70 -2.19 11.03 16.00
N ARG A 71 -3.17 10.73 15.14
CA ARG A 71 -3.05 10.89 13.68
C ARG A 71 -1.84 10.18 13.06
N GLY A 72 -1.34 9.13 13.72
CA GLY A 72 -0.20 8.33 13.26
C GLY A 72 -0.50 7.34 12.13
N ILE A 73 -1.65 7.43 11.46
CA ILE A 73 -2.04 6.57 10.34
C ILE A 73 -1.96 7.39 9.07
N THR A 74 -0.97 7.14 8.22
CA THR A 74 -0.74 7.88 6.98
C THR A 74 -0.60 6.93 5.81
N PRO A 75 -0.87 7.36 4.56
CA PRO A 75 -0.51 6.54 3.41
C PRO A 75 1.02 6.35 3.36
N ILE A 76 1.46 5.29 2.69
CA ILE A 76 2.85 5.23 2.23
C ILE A 76 3.10 6.34 1.21
N SER A 77 4.35 6.79 1.11
CA SER A 77 4.76 7.76 0.10
C SER A 77 4.58 7.22 -1.31
N GLY A 78 4.41 8.12 -2.30
CA GLY A 78 4.35 7.72 -3.70
C GLY A 78 5.63 6.99 -4.17
N HIS A 79 6.78 7.34 -3.57
CA HIS A 79 8.05 6.68 -3.82
C HIS A 79 8.04 5.20 -3.34
N GLU A 80 7.61 4.95 -2.11
CA GLU A 80 7.45 3.58 -1.58
C GLU A 80 6.45 2.76 -2.40
N GLU A 81 5.34 3.37 -2.83
CA GLU A 81 4.36 2.70 -3.68
C GLU A 81 4.93 2.33 -5.06
N ALA A 82 5.76 3.20 -5.64
CA ALA A 82 6.42 2.94 -6.92
C ALA A 82 7.43 1.80 -6.84
N ILE A 83 8.32 1.82 -5.83
CA ILE A 83 9.31 0.76 -5.59
C ILE A 83 8.60 -0.59 -5.48
N ARG A 84 7.52 -0.64 -4.71
CA ARG A 84 6.78 -1.88 -4.51
C ARG A 84 6.13 -2.39 -5.79
N LYS A 85 5.55 -1.50 -6.60
CA LYS A 85 4.96 -1.90 -7.90
C LYS A 85 6.02 -2.49 -8.83
N LEU A 86 7.21 -1.91 -8.85
CA LEU A 86 8.34 -2.41 -9.64
C LEU A 86 8.81 -3.78 -9.15
N GLN A 87 9.00 -3.94 -7.84
CA GLN A 87 9.36 -5.22 -7.24
C GLN A 87 8.33 -6.32 -7.51
N ALA A 88 7.03 -5.98 -7.47
CA ALA A 88 5.96 -6.93 -7.77
C ALA A 88 5.96 -7.43 -9.23
N ILE A 89 6.58 -6.69 -10.15
CA ILE A 89 6.75 -7.06 -11.56
C ILE A 89 8.10 -7.77 -11.79
N GLY A 90 8.90 -7.96 -10.73
CA GLY A 90 10.17 -8.70 -10.77
C GLY A 90 11.42 -7.83 -10.93
N TYR A 91 11.31 -6.50 -10.83
CA TYR A 91 12.48 -5.62 -10.82
C TYR A 91 13.22 -5.70 -9.50
N ILE A 92 14.55 -5.67 -9.57
CA ILE A 92 15.41 -5.43 -8.42
C ILE A 92 15.60 -3.91 -8.34
N VAL A 93 15.11 -3.31 -7.25
CA VAL A 93 15.13 -1.85 -7.06
C VAL A 93 16.11 -1.52 -5.94
N ASN A 94 17.15 -0.74 -6.25
CA ASN A 94 18.03 -0.15 -5.24
C ASN A 94 17.59 1.30 -4.97
N PRO A 95 16.87 1.56 -3.86
CA PRO A 95 16.33 2.89 -3.58
C PRO A 95 17.39 3.91 -3.15
N VAL A 96 18.57 3.46 -2.70
CA VAL A 96 19.65 4.36 -2.24
C VAL A 96 20.40 4.95 -3.43
N GLU A 97 20.70 4.13 -4.43
CA GLU A 97 21.48 4.53 -5.60
C GLU A 97 20.60 4.97 -6.79
N MET A 98 19.27 4.96 -6.62
CA MET A 98 18.29 5.25 -7.68
C MET A 98 18.47 4.38 -8.94
N MET A 99 18.82 3.11 -8.74
CA MET A 99 19.03 2.15 -9.82
C MET A 99 17.89 1.14 -9.94
N LEU A 100 17.55 0.81 -11.18
CA LEU A 100 16.55 -0.19 -11.54
C LEU A 100 17.22 -1.25 -12.42
N GLU A 101 17.30 -2.47 -11.92
CA GLU A 101 17.69 -3.61 -12.73
C GLU A 101 16.41 -4.27 -13.27
N GLY A 102 16.38 -4.50 -14.59
CA GLY A 102 15.27 -5.18 -15.25
C GLY A 102 15.01 -6.57 -14.63
N PRO A 103 13.84 -7.17 -14.87
CA PRO A 103 13.59 -8.53 -14.44
C PRO A 103 14.70 -9.41 -14.99
N MET A 104 15.45 -10.05 -14.08
CA MET A 104 16.58 -10.89 -14.48
C MET A 104 16.03 -11.94 -15.45
N PRO A 105 16.56 -12.03 -16.69
CA PRO A 105 16.18 -13.13 -17.55
C PRO A 105 16.42 -14.44 -16.79
N PRO A 106 15.58 -15.47 -16.97
CA PRO A 106 15.81 -16.75 -16.31
C PRO A 106 17.26 -17.14 -16.52
N LEU A 107 17.93 -17.56 -15.44
CA LEU A 107 19.32 -18.00 -15.49
C LEU A 107 19.40 -19.08 -16.57
N LEU A 108 20.01 -18.70 -17.70
CA LEU A 108 20.32 -19.63 -18.77
C LEU A 108 21.44 -20.50 -18.22
N ASP A 109 21.08 -21.71 -17.84
CA ASP A 109 22.04 -22.72 -17.40
C ASP A 109 22.43 -23.58 -18.61
N LEU A 110 23.65 -24.09 -18.61
CA LEU A 110 24.06 -25.06 -19.61
C LEU A 110 23.83 -26.45 -19.02
N ASP A 111 23.06 -27.28 -19.72
CA ASP A 111 23.01 -28.71 -19.38
C ASP A 111 24.38 -29.37 -19.64
N GLU A 112 24.53 -30.63 -19.22
CA GLU A 112 25.75 -31.40 -19.45
C GLU A 112 26.10 -31.57 -20.95
N SER A 113 25.16 -31.24 -21.84
CA SER A 113 25.29 -31.29 -23.30
C SER A 113 25.53 -29.90 -23.93
N GLY A 114 25.68 -28.85 -23.14
CA GLY A 114 25.92 -27.48 -23.60
C GLY A 114 24.70 -26.79 -24.22
N ARG A 115 23.48 -27.28 -23.97
CA ARG A 115 22.24 -26.62 -24.39
C ARG A 115 21.80 -25.61 -23.35
N LEU A 116 21.28 -24.48 -23.83
CA LEU A 116 20.65 -23.46 -22.99
C LEU A 116 19.38 -24.04 -22.37
N THR A 117 19.33 -24.08 -21.04
CA THR A 117 18.18 -24.49 -20.24
C THR A 117 17.74 -23.35 -19.33
N ILE A 118 16.45 -23.32 -19.01
CA ILE A 118 15.89 -22.35 -18.07
C ILE A 118 15.75 -23.08 -16.73
N ARG A 119 16.41 -22.58 -15.68
CA ARG A 119 16.15 -23.03 -14.29
C ARG A 119 14.93 -22.33 -13.70
#